data_AF-A0A7Y0A4W6-F1
#
_entry.id   AF-A0A7Y0A4W6-F1
#
_cell.length_a   1.000
_cell.length_b   1.000
_cell.length_c   1.000
_cell.angle_alpha   90.00
_cell.angle_beta   90.00
_cell.angle_gamma   90.00
#
_symmetry.space_group_name_H-M   'P 1'
#
loop_
_entity.id
_entity.type
_entity.pdbx_description
1 polymer ?
#
loop_
_entity_poly.entity_id
_entity_poly.type
_entity_poly.pdbx_seq_one_letter_code
_entity_poly.pdbx_strand_id
1 'polypeptide(L)'
;MRRIIILIITSINCIFCSSQTKINKSKEIDILIKMPIHLNSQEPVKFTIQNKSNNSYIIDPYGFAGESYWLFENKRLNSLGLEKGYYSRENVDCQNDIIIIKPKERIQTTINLNYSEIHRYDFSKSGHYIWKVESKHDRENAMPASCRQYINELEIKGYHFLNDSIVANIPFVK
;
A
#
# COMPACT_ATOMS: atom_id res chain seq x y z
N MET A 1 11.96 42.41 45.91
CA MET A 1 10.74 42.07 45.15
C MET A 1 11.05 40.90 44.22
N ARG A 2 10.57 39.69 44.54
CA ARG A 2 10.82 38.46 43.78
C ARG A 2 9.93 38.44 42.53
N ARG A 3 10.53 38.37 41.34
CA ARG A 3 9.80 38.19 40.07
C ARG A 3 9.37 36.72 39.96
N ILE A 4 8.07 36.47 39.99
CA ILE A 4 7.49 35.17 39.68
C ILE A 4 7.42 35.07 38.15
N ILE A 5 8.25 34.21 37.56
CA ILE A 5 8.18 33.88 36.14
C ILE A 5 7.10 32.80 36.01
N ILE A 6 5.95 33.18 35.46
CA ILE A 6 4.87 32.25 35.13
C ILE A 6 5.27 31.52 33.85
N LEU A 7 5.61 30.23 33.98
CA LEU A 7 5.90 29.35 32.86
C LEU A 7 4.56 28.87 32.27
N ILE A 8 4.12 29.48 31.18
CA ILE A 8 2.94 29.02 30.43
C ILE A 8 3.38 27.80 29.62
N ILE A 9 3.09 26.60 30.12
CA ILE A 9 3.22 25.35 29.36
C ILE A 9 2.01 25.31 28.41
N THR A 10 2.20 25.74 27.16
CA THR A 10 1.23 25.48 26.11
C THR A 10 1.32 24.01 25.72
N SER A 11 0.38 23.22 26.22
CA SER A 11 0.13 21.86 25.76
C SER A 11 -0.24 21.91 24.27
N ILE A 12 0.69 21.47 23.41
CA ILE A 12 0.43 21.26 21.99
C ILE A 12 -0.56 20.09 21.89
N ASN A 13 -1.84 20.42 21.86
CA ASN A 13 -2.92 19.53 21.45
C ASN A 13 -2.78 19.26 19.94
N CYS A 14 -1.84 18.40 19.55
CA CYS A 14 -1.82 17.78 18.21
C CYS A 14 -2.92 16.72 18.14
N ILE A 15 -4.17 17.15 18.12
CA ILE A 15 -5.32 16.27 17.97
C ILE A 15 -5.75 16.38 16.49
N PHE A 16 -5.53 15.29 15.75
CA PHE A 16 -5.82 15.06 14.31
C PHE A 16 -4.78 15.51 13.28
N CYS A 17 -3.51 15.10 13.44
CA CYS A 17 -2.66 14.90 12.27
C CYS A 17 -2.97 13.53 11.66
N SER A 18 -3.69 13.48 10.53
CA SER A 18 -3.67 12.28 9.69
C SER A 18 -2.24 12.08 9.18
N SER A 19 -1.52 11.12 9.74
CA SER A 19 -0.15 10.83 9.33
C SER A 19 -0.17 9.96 8.07
N GLN A 20 0.74 10.26 7.15
CA GLN A 20 1.13 9.33 6.11
C GLN A 20 2.24 8.45 6.66
N THR A 21 2.03 7.14 6.61
CA THR A 21 3.01 6.15 7.08
C THR A 21 3.61 5.45 5.87
N LYS A 22 4.94 5.37 5.83
CA LYS A 22 5.64 4.57 4.83
C LYS A 22 5.54 3.08 5.18
N ILE A 23 5.20 2.25 4.20
CA ILE A 23 4.96 0.81 4.41
C ILE A 23 5.93 -0.12 3.68
N ASN A 24 6.71 0.41 2.73
CA ASN A 24 7.67 -0.34 1.92
C ASN A 24 9.12 -0.14 2.40
N LYS A 25 10.06 -0.92 1.86
CA LYS A 25 11.48 -0.88 2.27
C LYS A 25 12.40 -0.04 1.38
N SER A 26 12.04 0.18 0.11
CA SER A 26 12.87 0.93 -0.84
C SER A 26 13.31 2.29 -0.29
N LYS A 27 14.56 2.70 -0.54
CA LYS A 27 15.04 4.04 -0.17
C LYS A 27 14.67 5.10 -1.21
N GLU A 28 14.39 4.67 -2.44
CA GLU A 28 14.20 5.51 -3.62
C GLU A 28 12.72 5.79 -3.89
N ILE A 29 11.86 4.79 -3.68
CA ILE A 29 10.42 4.92 -3.77
C ILE A 29 9.84 4.82 -2.36
N ASP A 30 8.95 5.74 -2.01
CA ASP A 30 8.12 5.65 -0.82
C ASP A 30 6.69 5.29 -1.23
N ILE A 31 6.14 4.23 -0.64
CA ILE A 31 4.73 3.87 -0.70
C ILE A 31 4.15 4.23 0.66
N LEU A 32 3.27 5.23 0.66
CA LEU A 32 2.70 5.83 1.84
C LEU A 32 1.20 5.57 1.92
N ILE A 33 0.69 5.38 3.11
CA ILE A 33 -0.74 5.18 3.39
C ILE A 33 -1.20 6.16 4.47
N LYS A 34 -2.39 6.72 4.31
CA LYS A 34 -2.99 7.62 5.30
C LYS A 34 -3.70 6.78 6.37
N MET A 35 -3.37 6.99 7.64
CA MET A 35 -3.94 6.23 8.77
C MET A 35 -4.63 7.16 9.79
N PRO A 36 -5.60 6.65 10.59
CA PRO A 36 -6.24 5.33 10.49
C PRO A 36 -7.19 5.25 9.29
N ILE A 37 -7.49 4.04 8.81
CA ILE A 37 -8.44 3.83 7.70
C ILE A 37 -9.80 3.42 8.27
N HIS A 38 -10.86 4.04 7.76
CA HIS A 38 -12.22 3.65 8.10
C HIS A 38 -12.64 2.45 7.26
N LEU A 39 -13.02 1.36 7.94
CA LEU A 39 -13.38 0.11 7.27
C LEU A 39 -14.66 0.20 6.44
N ASN A 40 -15.58 1.13 6.78
CA ASN A 40 -16.84 1.33 6.08
C ASN A 40 -16.72 2.19 4.81
N SER A 41 -15.49 2.54 4.41
CA SER A 41 -15.22 3.23 3.14
C SER A 41 -15.62 2.33 1.97
N GLN A 42 -16.55 2.77 1.12
CA GLN A 42 -16.78 2.11 -0.17
C GLN A 42 -15.62 2.33 -1.17
N GLU A 43 -14.70 3.23 -0.86
CA GLU A 43 -13.51 3.47 -1.69
C GLU A 43 -12.39 2.46 -1.38
N PRO A 44 -11.67 1.99 -2.41
CA PRO A 44 -10.46 1.21 -2.21
C PRO A 44 -9.40 2.02 -1.47
N VAL A 45 -8.52 1.33 -0.75
CA VAL A 45 -7.39 1.95 -0.05
C VAL A 45 -6.47 2.61 -1.07
N LYS A 46 -6.35 3.94 -1.01
CA LYS A 46 -5.42 4.72 -1.83
C LYS A 46 -4.06 4.83 -1.14
N PHE A 47 -3.02 4.67 -1.94
CA PHE A 47 -1.62 4.82 -1.56
C PHE A 47 -1.05 6.04 -2.26
N THR A 48 -0.15 6.76 -1.59
CA THR A 48 0.71 7.73 -2.25
C THR A 48 2.01 7.05 -2.62
N ILE A 49 2.36 7.06 -3.90
CA ILE A 49 3.68 6.62 -4.36
C ILE A 49 4.50 7.88 -4.64
N GLN A 50 5.66 7.99 -4.01
CA GLN A 50 6.57 9.11 -4.17
C GLN A 50 7.94 8.61 -4.58
N ASN A 51 8.40 9.09 -5.73
CA ASN A 51 9.76 8.86 -6.18
C ASN A 51 10.69 9.94 -5.63
N LYS A 52 11.72 9.53 -4.90
CA LYS A 52 12.74 10.41 -4.33
C LYS A 52 14.05 10.42 -5.12
N SER A 53 14.24 9.50 -6.07
CA SER A 53 15.46 9.44 -6.87
C SER A 53 15.34 10.29 -8.14
N ASN A 54 16.37 10.20 -8.99
CA ASN A 54 16.41 10.86 -10.30
C ASN A 54 16.05 9.89 -11.44
N ASN A 55 15.70 8.65 -11.13
CA ASN A 55 15.38 7.60 -12.09
C ASN A 55 13.87 7.46 -12.23
N SER A 56 13.38 6.96 -13.38
CA SER A 56 11.97 6.56 -13.55
C SER A 56 11.79 5.10 -13.14
N TYR A 57 10.67 4.77 -12.47
CA TYR A 57 10.39 3.39 -12.07
C TYR A 57 9.11 2.86 -12.69
N ILE A 58 9.12 1.55 -12.93
CA ILE A 58 7.97 0.74 -13.33
C ILE A 58 7.48 0.02 -12.08
N ILE A 59 6.20 0.14 -11.80
CA ILE A 59 5.53 -0.54 -10.69
C ILE A 59 4.32 -1.27 -11.28
N ASP A 60 4.28 -2.58 -11.15
CA ASP A 60 3.07 -3.35 -11.42
C ASP A 60 2.17 -3.26 -10.18
N PRO A 61 0.99 -2.60 -10.24
CA PRO A 61 0.10 -2.51 -9.09
C PRO A 61 -0.39 -3.86 -8.58
N TYR A 62 -0.37 -4.90 -9.41
CA TYR A 62 -0.70 -6.29 -9.02
C TYR A 62 0.56 -7.15 -8.82
N GLY A 63 1.74 -6.55 -8.94
CA GLY A 63 3.02 -7.23 -8.82
C GLY A 63 3.46 -7.48 -7.38
N PHE A 64 2.74 -6.99 -6.37
CA PHE A 64 3.04 -7.28 -4.96
C PHE A 64 2.47 -8.65 -4.57
N ALA A 65 3.24 -9.72 -4.79
CA ALA A 65 2.85 -11.08 -4.45
C ALA A 65 3.23 -11.43 -3.00
N GLY A 66 2.34 -12.12 -2.30
CA GLY A 66 2.55 -12.55 -0.93
C GLY A 66 1.25 -12.78 -0.18
N GLU A 67 1.33 -12.78 1.14
CA GLU A 67 0.19 -13.03 2.02
C GLU A 67 -0.35 -11.74 2.62
N SER A 68 -1.68 -11.68 2.76
CA SER A 68 -2.32 -10.70 3.62
C SER A 68 -3.47 -11.35 4.36
N TYR A 69 -3.71 -10.90 5.59
CA TYR A 69 -4.84 -11.37 6.38
C TYR A 69 -5.26 -10.32 7.41
N TRP A 70 -6.46 -10.51 7.94
CA TRP A 70 -7.05 -9.59 8.90
C TRP A 70 -6.98 -10.13 10.32
N LEU A 71 -6.76 -9.23 11.26
CA LEU A 71 -6.86 -9.46 12.69
C LEU A 71 -8.01 -8.63 13.26
N PHE A 72 -8.74 -9.18 14.23
CA PHE A 72 -9.65 -8.44 15.11
C PHE A 72 -9.15 -8.61 16.55
N GLU A 73 -8.90 -7.50 17.23
CA GLU A 73 -8.34 -7.51 18.60
C GLU A 73 -7.12 -8.45 18.71
N ASN A 74 -6.20 -8.34 17.75
CA ASN A 74 -4.97 -9.13 17.59
C ASN A 74 -5.16 -10.64 17.31
N LYS A 75 -6.39 -11.10 17.03
CA LYS A 75 -6.66 -12.49 16.63
C LYS A 75 -7.00 -12.59 15.15
N ARG A 76 -6.41 -13.56 14.45
CA ARG A 76 -6.66 -13.78 13.02
C ARG A 76 -8.14 -14.06 12.77
N LEU A 77 -8.73 -13.32 11.83
CA LEU A 77 -10.07 -13.59 11.34
C LEU A 77 -10.06 -14.82 10.45
N ASN A 78 -11.07 -15.67 10.64
CA ASN A 78 -11.31 -16.79 9.75
C ASN A 78 -11.92 -16.28 8.44
N SER A 79 -11.56 -16.92 7.33
CA SER A 79 -12.24 -16.68 6.06
C SER A 79 -13.66 -17.28 6.12
N LEU A 80 -14.61 -16.62 5.46
CA LEU A 80 -15.98 -17.08 5.26
C LEU A 80 -16.10 -18.27 4.27
N GLY A 81 -14.98 -18.84 3.81
CA GLY A 81 -14.97 -20.00 2.91
C GLY A 81 -15.23 -19.68 1.44
N LEU A 82 -15.19 -18.40 1.05
CA LEU A 82 -15.31 -18.00 -0.35
C LEU A 82 -14.06 -18.39 -1.14
N GLU A 83 -14.26 -18.98 -2.32
CA GLU A 83 -13.17 -19.33 -3.23
C GLU A 83 -12.39 -18.08 -3.65
N LYS A 84 -11.08 -18.24 -3.82
CA LYS A 84 -10.24 -17.17 -4.36
C LYS A 84 -10.48 -17.12 -5.86
N GLY A 85 -11.01 -15.99 -6.33
CA GLY A 85 -11.10 -15.73 -7.77
C GLY A 85 -9.71 -15.75 -8.41
N TYR A 86 -9.62 -16.32 -9.60
CA TYR A 86 -8.42 -16.21 -10.43
C TYR A 86 -8.46 -14.89 -11.20
N TYR A 87 -7.45 -14.05 -10.97
CA TYR A 87 -7.27 -12.82 -11.74
C TYR A 87 -6.31 -13.10 -12.90
N SER A 88 -6.83 -13.10 -14.13
CA SER A 88 -6.03 -13.12 -15.36
C SER A 88 -6.02 -11.73 -15.97
N ARG A 89 -4.83 -11.22 -16.34
CA ARG A 89 -4.68 -9.99 -17.13
C ARG A 89 -4.31 -10.33 -18.56
N GLU A 90 -4.94 -9.66 -19.51
CA GLU A 90 -4.53 -9.68 -20.89
C GLU A 90 -3.45 -8.61 -21.18
N ASN A 91 -2.89 -8.62 -22.39
CA ASN A 91 -1.77 -7.75 -22.77
C ASN A 91 -2.13 -6.25 -22.67
N VAL A 92 -3.33 -5.88 -23.15
CA VAL A 92 -3.79 -4.48 -23.13
C VAL A 92 -4.00 -3.98 -21.71
N ASP A 93 -4.59 -4.80 -20.83
CA ASP A 93 -4.79 -4.47 -19.43
C ASP A 93 -3.46 -4.18 -18.74
N CYS A 94 -2.42 -4.96 -19.06
CA CYS A 94 -1.11 -4.76 -18.47
C CYS A 94 -0.50 -3.39 -18.81
N GLN A 95 -0.58 -2.99 -20.07
CA GLN A 95 -0.03 -1.70 -20.51
C GLN A 95 -0.80 -0.53 -19.89
N ASN A 96 -2.11 -0.69 -19.68
CA ASN A 96 -2.97 0.32 -19.08
C ASN A 96 -2.79 0.43 -17.57
N ASP A 97 -2.50 -0.68 -16.89
CA ASP A 97 -2.42 -0.74 -15.42
C ASP A 97 -1.02 -0.41 -14.88
N ILE A 98 0.04 -0.64 -15.65
CA ILE A 98 1.40 -0.41 -15.18
C ILE A 98 1.58 1.07 -14.80
N ILE A 99 2.11 1.26 -13.59
CA ILE A 99 2.43 2.59 -13.07
C ILE A 99 3.86 2.93 -13.48
N ILE A 100 4.01 3.99 -14.25
CA ILE A 100 5.30 4.64 -14.49
C ILE A 100 5.38 5.87 -13.60
N ILE A 101 6.34 5.88 -12.66
CA ILE A 101 6.59 7.03 -11.79
C ILE A 101 7.89 7.72 -12.19
N LYS A 102 7.75 8.98 -12.64
CA LYS A 102 8.86 9.82 -13.11
C LYS A 102 9.74 10.30 -11.95
N PRO A 103 10.94 10.82 -12.23
CA PRO A 103 11.81 11.39 -11.22
C PRO A 103 11.08 12.46 -10.41
N LYS A 104 11.21 12.40 -9.08
CA LYS A 104 10.59 13.35 -8.12
C LYS A 104 9.07 13.40 -8.15
N GLU A 105 8.41 12.53 -8.91
CA GLU A 105 6.96 12.53 -9.04
C GLU A 105 6.29 11.95 -7.78
N ARG A 106 5.08 12.42 -7.52
CA ARG A 106 4.23 11.95 -6.43
C ARG A 106 2.81 11.80 -6.95
N ILE A 107 2.30 10.57 -6.90
CA ILE A 107 0.96 10.22 -7.37
C ILE A 107 0.15 9.55 -6.25
N GLN A 108 -1.17 9.63 -6.36
CA GLN A 108 -2.08 8.80 -5.57
C GLN A 108 -2.69 7.75 -6.48
N THR A 109 -2.63 6.49 -6.04
CA THR A 109 -3.13 5.35 -6.81
C THR A 109 -3.46 4.18 -5.88
N THR A 110 -3.98 3.09 -6.44
CA THR A 110 -4.21 1.82 -5.75
C THR A 110 -3.13 0.82 -6.11
N ILE A 111 -2.66 0.05 -5.13
CA ILE A 111 -1.86 -1.16 -5.36
C ILE A 111 -2.61 -2.34 -4.73
N ASN A 112 -2.54 -3.50 -5.36
CA ASN A 112 -3.17 -4.71 -4.87
C ASN A 112 -2.25 -5.41 -3.86
N LEU A 113 -2.60 -5.33 -2.58
CA LEU A 113 -1.99 -6.11 -1.50
C LEU A 113 -2.94 -7.21 -1.01
N ASN A 114 -3.84 -7.69 -1.88
CA ASN A 114 -5.00 -8.54 -1.60
C ASN A 114 -6.11 -7.87 -0.77
N TYR A 115 -6.24 -6.54 -0.84
CA TYR A 115 -7.34 -5.82 -0.17
C TYR A 115 -8.71 -6.20 -0.73
N SER A 116 -8.79 -6.49 -2.02
CA SER A 116 -10.03 -6.89 -2.70
C SER A 116 -10.66 -8.14 -2.07
N GLU A 117 -9.89 -8.95 -1.36
CA GLU A 117 -10.35 -10.12 -0.62
C GLU A 117 -11.03 -9.77 0.73
N ILE A 118 -11.21 -8.48 1.05
CA ILE A 118 -11.88 -8.03 2.29
C ILE A 118 -13.26 -8.68 2.48
N HIS A 119 -14.03 -8.88 1.41
CA HIS A 119 -15.34 -9.53 1.46
C HIS A 119 -15.31 -10.99 1.97
N ARG A 120 -14.13 -11.60 2.06
CA ARG A 120 -13.94 -12.96 2.59
C ARG A 120 -13.88 -13.01 4.11
N TYR A 121 -13.95 -11.89 4.82
CA TYR A 121 -13.84 -11.82 6.27
C TYR A 121 -15.09 -11.19 6.90
N ASP A 122 -15.42 -11.64 8.12
CA ASP A 122 -16.52 -11.07 8.90
C ASP A 122 -16.05 -9.82 9.67
N PHE A 123 -16.60 -8.67 9.29
CA PHE A 123 -16.39 -7.38 9.96
C PHE A 123 -17.64 -6.89 10.70
N SER A 124 -18.53 -7.78 11.12
CA SER A 124 -19.78 -7.42 11.83
C SER A 124 -19.56 -6.72 13.17
N LYS A 125 -18.41 -6.94 13.82
CA LYS A 125 -18.09 -6.38 15.14
C LYS A 125 -17.51 -4.98 15.04
N SER A 126 -17.84 -4.12 16.00
CA SER A 126 -17.13 -2.85 16.20
C SER A 126 -15.83 -3.11 16.98
N GLY A 127 -14.77 -2.35 16.66
CA GLY A 127 -13.48 -2.48 17.33
C GLY A 127 -12.28 -2.29 16.41
N HIS A 128 -11.13 -2.79 16.85
CA HIS A 128 -9.85 -2.58 16.16
C HIS A 128 -9.53 -3.73 15.23
N TYR A 129 -9.38 -3.38 13.95
CA TYR A 129 -8.97 -4.30 12.91
C TYR A 129 -7.54 -3.98 12.46
N ILE A 130 -6.77 -5.01 12.12
CA ILE A 130 -5.44 -4.84 11.53
C ILE A 130 -5.39 -5.66 10.26
N TRP A 131 -5.08 -5.00 9.15
CA TRP A 131 -4.70 -5.66 7.92
C TRP A 131 -3.19 -5.87 7.92
N LYS A 132 -2.78 -7.14 8.08
CA LYS A 132 -1.38 -7.52 8.07
C LYS A 132 -0.99 -7.93 6.66
N VAL A 133 0.08 -7.33 6.14
CA VAL A 133 0.56 -7.51 4.77
C VAL A 133 2.03 -7.91 4.79
N GLU A 134 2.36 -8.97 4.06
CA GLU A 134 3.72 -9.41 3.76
C GLU A 134 3.79 -9.74 2.26
N SER A 135 4.38 -8.84 1.48
CA SER A 135 4.47 -9.00 0.01
C SER A 135 5.81 -8.53 -0.55
N LYS A 136 6.16 -9.09 -1.70
CA LYS A 136 7.36 -8.76 -2.49
C LYS A 136 6.93 -8.37 -3.90
N HIS A 137 7.55 -7.32 -4.42
CA HIS A 137 7.41 -6.88 -5.80
C HIS A 137 8.74 -7.10 -6.51
N ASP A 138 8.79 -8.10 -7.37
CA ASP A 138 9.96 -8.44 -8.18
C ASP A 138 9.54 -9.06 -9.52
N ARG A 139 10.52 -9.48 -10.32
CA ARG A 139 10.30 -10.10 -11.64
C ARG A 139 9.94 -11.58 -11.57
N GLU A 140 10.20 -12.23 -10.45
CA GLU A 140 9.96 -13.67 -10.25
C GLU A 140 8.47 -13.95 -9.97
N ASN A 141 7.73 -12.92 -9.55
CA ASN A 141 6.29 -12.97 -9.37
C ASN A 141 5.55 -13.49 -10.63
N ALA A 142 4.38 -14.10 -10.41
CA ALA A 142 3.53 -14.77 -11.41
C ALA A 142 2.85 -13.80 -12.40
N MET A 143 3.56 -12.75 -12.82
CA MET A 143 3.15 -11.82 -13.84
C MET A 143 3.04 -12.51 -15.20
N PRO A 144 1.95 -12.28 -15.97
CA PRO A 144 1.77 -12.85 -17.31
C PRO A 144 2.96 -12.57 -18.24
N ALA A 145 3.24 -13.49 -19.17
CA ALA A 145 4.37 -13.36 -20.09
C ALA A 145 4.29 -12.10 -20.96
N SER A 146 3.08 -11.68 -21.36
CA SER A 146 2.82 -10.45 -22.11
C SER A 146 3.26 -9.19 -21.34
N CYS A 147 2.94 -9.11 -20.05
CA CYS A 147 3.41 -8.03 -19.17
C CYS A 147 4.93 -7.97 -19.09
N ARG A 148 5.59 -9.14 -18.99
CA ARG A 148 7.06 -9.21 -18.92
C ARG A 148 7.71 -8.61 -20.16
N GLN A 149 7.15 -8.87 -21.34
CA GLN A 149 7.66 -8.29 -22.58
C GLN A 149 7.62 -6.76 -22.57
N TYR A 150 6.47 -6.18 -22.25
CA TYR A 150 6.32 -4.72 -22.22
C TYR A 150 7.23 -4.05 -21.19
N ILE A 151 7.40 -4.67 -20.01
CA ILE A 151 8.34 -4.19 -19.00
C ILE A 151 9.78 -4.23 -19.53
N ASN A 152 10.19 -5.32 -20.20
CA ASN A 152 11.52 -5.39 -20.80
C ASN A 152 11.75 -4.27 -21.83
N GLU A 153 10.75 -3.96 -22.67
CA GLU A 153 10.80 -2.85 -23.62
C GLU A 153 10.95 -1.48 -22.93
N LEU A 154 10.29 -1.27 -21.79
CA LEU A 154 10.47 -0.07 -20.98
C LEU A 154 11.87 -0.02 -20.36
N GLU A 155 12.40 -1.12 -19.86
CA GLU A 155 13.74 -1.11 -19.26
C GLU A 155 14.85 -0.84 -20.27
N ILE A 156 14.71 -1.31 -21.51
CA ILE A 156 15.60 -0.94 -22.62
C ILE A 156 15.59 0.59 -22.85
N LYS A 157 14.47 1.26 -22.57
CA LYS A 157 14.34 2.73 -22.65
C LYS A 157 14.87 3.46 -21.40
N GLY A 158 15.45 2.75 -20.44
CA GLY A 158 16.06 3.31 -19.23
C GLY A 158 15.13 3.45 -18.03
N TYR A 159 13.95 2.84 -18.05
CA TYR A 159 13.10 2.74 -16.87
C TYR A 159 13.59 1.61 -15.95
N HIS A 160 13.37 1.71 -14.64
CA HIS A 160 13.81 0.71 -13.67
C HIS A 160 12.61 -0.04 -13.10
N PHE A 161 12.54 -1.36 -13.26
CA PHE A 161 11.53 -2.14 -12.55
C PHE A 161 11.79 -2.10 -11.04
N LEU A 162 10.78 -1.71 -10.26
CA LEU A 162 10.91 -1.64 -8.80
C LEU A 162 11.15 -3.05 -8.23
N ASN A 163 12.18 -3.21 -7.41
CA ASN A 163 12.34 -4.39 -6.57
C ASN A 163 12.17 -3.98 -5.10
N ASP A 164 11.09 -4.41 -4.46
CA ASP A 164 10.73 -3.95 -3.13
C ASP A 164 9.92 -4.98 -2.35
N SER A 165 9.70 -4.69 -1.07
CA SER A 165 8.82 -5.47 -0.20
C SER A 165 8.03 -4.56 0.73
N ILE A 166 6.83 -5.01 1.06
CA ILE A 166 5.95 -4.40 2.05
C ILE A 166 5.75 -5.41 3.17
N VAL A 167 6.09 -5.01 4.39
CA VAL A 167 5.81 -5.75 5.62
C VAL A 167 5.19 -4.76 6.59
N ALA A 168 3.86 -4.79 6.71
CA ALA A 168 3.11 -3.75 7.39
C ALA A 168 1.91 -4.28 8.18
N ASN A 169 1.64 -3.63 9.30
CA ASN A 169 0.40 -3.74 10.05
C ASN A 169 -0.39 -2.46 9.84
N ILE A 170 -1.49 -2.53 9.11
CA ILE A 170 -2.30 -1.37 8.72
C ILE A 170 -3.55 -1.35 9.61
N PRO A 171 -3.69 -0.38 10.52
CA PRO A 171 -4.83 -0.31 11.42
C PRO A 171 -6.08 0.23 10.71
N PHE A 172 -7.21 -0.42 10.96
CA PHE A 172 -8.54 -0.02 10.56
C PHE A 172 -9.43 0.18 11.79
N VAL A 173 -10.30 1.18 11.71
CA VAL A 173 -11.31 1.45 12.73
C VAL A 173 -12.70 1.28 12.12
N LYS A 174 -13.60 0.64 12.87
CA LYS A 174 -15.02 0.52 12.53
C LYS A 174 -15.89 1.04 13.67
#